data_AF-A0A1I0Q2I6-F1
#
_entry.id   AF-A0A1I0Q2I6-F1
#
_cell.length_a   1.000
_cell.length_b   1.000
_cell.length_c   1.000
_cell.angle_alpha   90.00
_cell.angle_beta   90.00
_cell.angle_gamma   90.00
#
_symmetry.space_group_name_H-M   'P 1'
#
loop_
_entity.id
_entity.type
_entity.pdbx_description
1 polymer ?
#
loop_
_entity_poly.entity_id
_entity_poly.type
_entity_poly.pdbx_seq_one_letter_code
_entity_poly.pdbx_strand_id
1 'polypeptide(L)'
;MKKIFYLLMMIPAFVLTSCDTDEMVADRLTGANWEGWLGTYYQNIWGDEFQDGKFHTVWRFDAAYYDATYGTGYEVDYSLTDRHDYAYSAFNWEVRNGNIYIDYRNRDWNNVRIDWEDYDISHNHFRGVMYDWEDRVYRFDLRNNTGWNWDDFDIHFSFRTRGAESDSIPVYISDDGRSYASGKFAKALLKKKASN
;
A
#
# COMPACT_ATOMS: atom_id res chain seq x y z
N MET A 1 29.50 57.94 -21.29
CA MET A 1 28.47 57.01 -21.81
C MET A 1 28.53 55.72 -21.00
N LYS A 2 27.37 55.23 -20.57
CA LYS A 2 27.16 54.28 -19.46
C LYS A 2 27.80 52.91 -19.71
N LYS A 3 28.57 52.39 -18.75
CA LYS A 3 28.96 50.97 -18.68
C LYS A 3 27.83 50.23 -17.97
N ILE A 4 27.13 49.37 -18.70
CA ILE A 4 26.09 48.49 -18.16
C ILE A 4 26.81 47.31 -17.53
N PHE A 5 26.77 47.23 -16.19
CA PHE A 5 27.18 46.04 -15.45
C PHE A 5 26.02 45.04 -15.49
N TYR A 6 26.22 43.93 -16.20
CA TYR A 6 25.31 42.78 -16.13
C TYR A 6 25.52 42.08 -14.79
N LEU A 7 24.60 42.32 -13.84
CA LEU A 7 24.51 41.54 -12.62
C LEU A 7 23.87 40.19 -12.98
N LEU A 8 24.69 39.14 -13.16
CA LEU A 8 24.19 37.77 -13.15
C LEU A 8 23.62 37.50 -11.75
N MET A 9 22.28 37.48 -11.64
CA MET A 9 21.62 36.83 -10.51
C MET A 9 21.91 35.33 -10.62
N MET A 10 22.91 34.88 -9.87
CA MET A 10 23.10 33.48 -9.56
C MET A 10 21.96 33.11 -8.61
N ILE A 11 20.86 32.60 -9.17
CA ILE A 11 19.81 31.95 -8.38
C ILE A 11 20.47 30.69 -7.81
N PRO A 12 20.61 30.54 -6.48
CA PRO A 12 21.03 29.27 -5.93
C PRO A 12 19.95 28.25 -6.31
N ALA A 13 20.27 27.37 -7.24
CA ALA A 13 19.51 26.14 -7.41
C ALA A 13 19.67 25.39 -6.09
N PHE A 14 18.65 25.45 -5.23
CA PHE A 14 18.50 24.49 -4.16
C PHE A 14 18.35 23.13 -4.84
N VAL A 15 19.47 22.45 -5.03
CA VAL A 15 19.51 21.03 -5.34
C VAL A 15 19.07 20.36 -4.05
N LEU A 16 17.75 20.26 -3.84
CA LEU A 16 17.21 19.28 -2.91
C LEU A 16 17.67 17.94 -3.48
N THR A 17 18.62 17.30 -2.81
CA THR A 17 19.03 15.97 -3.23
C THR A 17 17.81 15.08 -3.05
N SER A 18 17.43 14.31 -4.07
CA SER A 18 16.24 13.46 -3.95
C SER A 18 16.38 12.46 -2.80
N CYS A 19 17.61 12.11 -2.41
CA CYS A 19 17.90 11.29 -1.23
C CYS A 19 17.30 11.88 0.06
N ASP A 20 17.54 13.16 0.35
CA ASP A 20 17.00 13.79 1.58
C ASP A 20 15.46 13.82 1.57
N THR A 21 14.85 13.85 0.38
CA THR A 21 13.39 13.90 0.20
C THR A 21 12.79 12.50 0.34
N ASP A 22 13.44 11.49 -0.23
CA ASP A 22 13.02 10.09 -0.18
C ASP A 22 13.11 9.54 1.25
N GLU A 23 14.20 9.84 1.96
CA GLU A 23 14.39 9.46 3.37
C GLU A 23 13.30 10.08 4.27
N MET A 24 12.97 11.35 4.06
CA MET A 24 11.92 12.03 4.84
C MET A 24 10.52 11.44 4.57
N VAL A 25 10.24 11.03 3.33
CA VAL A 25 8.98 10.34 3.00
C VAL A 25 8.95 8.96 3.65
N ALA A 26 10.05 8.20 3.56
CA ALA A 26 10.17 6.87 4.16
C ALA A 26 10.05 6.90 5.69
N ASP A 27 10.66 7.87 6.35
CA ASP A 27 10.53 8.11 7.80
C ASP A 27 9.06 8.33 8.20
N ARG A 28 8.33 9.16 7.44
CA ARG A 28 6.89 9.39 7.71
C ARG A 28 6.04 8.16 7.41
N LEU A 29 6.41 7.36 6.43
CA LEU A 29 5.66 6.18 6.02
C LEU A 29 5.77 5.05 7.04
N THR A 30 6.95 4.89 7.64
CA THR A 30 7.31 3.78 8.51
C THR A 30 6.96 4.04 9.98
N GLY A 31 6.90 2.96 10.78
CA GLY A 31 6.61 3.06 12.22
C GLY A 31 5.16 3.35 12.59
N ALA A 32 4.26 3.42 11.60
CA ALA A 32 2.83 3.62 11.76
C ALA A 32 2.02 2.48 11.13
N ASN A 33 0.77 2.31 11.58
CA ASN A 33 -0.23 1.54 10.85
C ASN A 33 -1.20 2.52 10.21
N TRP A 34 -1.28 2.55 8.89
CA TRP A 34 -2.14 3.44 8.14
C TRP A 34 -3.48 2.77 7.91
N GLU A 35 -4.49 3.14 8.70
CA GLU A 35 -5.82 2.55 8.64
C GLU A 35 -6.84 3.56 8.11
N GLY A 36 -7.70 3.12 7.21
CA GLY A 36 -8.80 3.94 6.73
C GLY A 36 -9.47 3.33 5.53
N TRP A 37 -9.96 4.18 4.64
CA TRP A 37 -10.65 3.70 3.46
C TRP A 37 -9.75 3.75 2.23
N LEU A 38 -9.88 2.71 1.42
CA LEU A 38 -9.37 2.64 0.06
C LEU A 38 -10.58 2.61 -0.88
N GLY A 39 -10.71 3.64 -1.70
CA GLY A 39 -11.88 3.91 -2.53
C GLY A 39 -11.60 3.64 -3.99
N THR A 40 -12.65 3.27 -4.72
CA THR A 40 -12.54 2.61 -6.01
C THR A 40 -13.57 3.07 -7.04
N TYR A 41 -13.07 3.26 -8.27
CA TYR A 41 -13.74 2.97 -9.55
C TYR A 41 -13.20 1.63 -10.11
N TYR A 42 -13.05 0.61 -9.25
CA TYR A 42 -12.09 -0.48 -9.44
C TYR A 42 -12.81 -1.80 -9.72
N GLN A 43 -12.46 -2.45 -10.83
CA GLN A 43 -12.14 -3.88 -10.82
C GLN A 43 -10.90 -4.05 -9.95
N ASN A 44 -11.03 -4.22 -8.62
CA ASN A 44 -9.95 -4.20 -7.60
C ASN A 44 -8.59 -4.86 -7.99
N ILE A 45 -7.53 -4.79 -7.16
CA ILE A 45 -6.27 -5.54 -7.42
C ILE A 45 -6.56 -7.06 -7.68
N TRP A 46 -7.77 -7.49 -7.31
CA TRP A 46 -8.42 -8.78 -7.42
C TRP A 46 -9.29 -9.02 -8.68
N GLY A 47 -9.46 -8.03 -9.58
CA GLY A 47 -10.16 -8.14 -10.87
C GLY A 47 -11.69 -8.09 -10.85
N ASP A 48 -12.35 -7.76 -9.73
CA ASP A 48 -13.82 -7.72 -9.59
C ASP A 48 -14.36 -6.31 -9.29
N GLU A 49 -15.49 -5.97 -9.93
CA GLU A 49 -16.26 -4.75 -9.68
C GLU A 49 -17.07 -4.91 -8.37
N PHE A 50 -16.53 -4.43 -7.25
CA PHE A 50 -17.32 -4.28 -6.03
C PHE A 50 -18.11 -2.98 -6.11
N GLN A 51 -19.43 -3.11 -6.32
CA GLN A 51 -20.37 -2.03 -6.62
C GLN A 51 -20.44 -0.91 -5.54
N ASP A 52 -19.89 -1.11 -4.34
CA ASP A 52 -19.93 -0.12 -3.25
C ASP A 52 -18.62 0.67 -3.04
N GLY A 53 -17.63 0.48 -3.92
CA GLY A 53 -16.57 1.48 -4.18
C GLY A 53 -15.64 1.86 -3.01
N LYS A 54 -15.70 1.17 -1.86
CA LYS A 54 -14.88 1.44 -0.67
C LYS A 54 -14.60 0.16 0.11
N PHE A 55 -13.35 -0.01 0.53
CA PHE A 55 -12.91 -1.03 1.46
C PHE A 55 -12.23 -0.36 2.65
N HIS A 56 -12.20 -1.06 3.78
CA HIS A 56 -11.39 -0.65 4.91
C HIS A 56 -10.03 -1.33 4.78
N THR A 57 -8.96 -0.55 4.69
CA THR A 57 -7.59 -1.08 4.53
C THR A 57 -6.73 -0.68 5.72
N VAL A 58 -5.76 -1.52 6.03
CA VAL A 58 -4.67 -1.22 6.97
C VAL A 58 -3.34 -1.56 6.31
N TRP A 59 -2.48 -0.55 6.17
CA TRP A 59 -1.10 -0.72 5.75
C TRP A 59 -0.12 -0.62 6.90
N ARG A 60 0.96 -1.39 6.82
CA ARG A 60 2.17 -1.21 7.62
C ARG A 60 3.39 -1.26 6.72
N PHE A 61 4.30 -0.31 6.92
CA PHE A 61 5.57 -0.23 6.22
C PHE A 61 6.71 -0.42 7.23
N ASP A 62 7.49 -1.48 7.04
CA ASP A 62 8.67 -1.80 7.82
C ASP A 62 9.93 -1.50 6.98
N ALA A 63 10.74 -0.56 7.45
CA ALA A 63 12.01 -0.22 6.83
C ALA A 63 13.02 -1.38 6.93
N ALA A 64 13.83 -1.59 5.89
CA ALA A 64 14.88 -2.62 5.92
C ALA A 64 15.94 -2.37 7.02
N TYR A 65 16.22 -1.09 7.31
CA TYR A 65 17.05 -0.60 8.40
C TYR A 65 16.70 0.88 8.67
N TYR A 66 17.30 1.48 9.70
CA TYR A 66 17.10 2.90 10.03
C TYR A 66 17.47 3.81 8.85
N ASP A 67 16.59 4.75 8.48
CA ASP A 67 16.69 5.62 7.30
C ASP A 67 16.62 4.89 5.93
N ALA A 68 16.24 3.61 5.87
CA ALA A 68 16.06 2.94 4.58
C ALA A 68 14.85 3.52 3.84
N THR A 69 15.05 3.87 2.56
CA THR A 69 13.97 4.26 1.63
C THR A 69 13.26 3.06 1.01
N TYR A 70 13.45 1.86 1.55
CA TYR A 70 12.84 0.64 1.06
C TYR A 70 12.67 -0.36 2.20
N GLY A 71 11.82 -1.37 1.96
CA GLY A 71 11.64 -2.44 2.93
C GLY A 71 10.51 -3.38 2.57
N THR A 72 9.86 -3.90 3.60
CA THR A 72 8.73 -4.82 3.50
C THR A 72 7.51 -4.20 4.11
N GLY A 73 6.33 -4.69 3.76
CA GLY A 73 5.12 -4.25 4.40
C GLY A 73 3.98 -5.22 4.23
N TYR A 74 2.88 -4.84 4.87
CA TYR A 74 1.69 -5.67 5.01
C TYR A 74 0.45 -4.85 4.75
N GLU A 75 -0.54 -5.47 4.11
CA GLU A 75 -1.85 -4.89 3.91
C GLU A 75 -2.93 -5.87 4.36
N VAL A 76 -3.93 -5.35 5.05
CA VAL A 76 -5.19 -6.05 5.26
C VAL A 76 -6.35 -5.24 4.70
N ASP A 77 -7.06 -5.81 3.73
CA ASP A 77 -8.31 -5.28 3.23
C ASP A 77 -9.49 -6.00 3.86
N TYR A 78 -10.49 -5.26 4.31
CA TYR A 78 -11.76 -5.79 4.79
C TYR A 78 -12.92 -5.31 3.92
N SER A 79 -13.93 -6.17 3.79
CA SER A 79 -15.23 -5.72 3.37
C SER A 79 -15.83 -4.79 4.43
N LEU A 80 -16.42 -3.68 3.98
CA LEU A 80 -17.20 -2.81 4.88
C LEU A 80 -18.44 -3.50 5.45
N THR A 81 -18.89 -4.59 4.83
CA THR A 81 -20.12 -5.32 5.21
C THR A 81 -19.87 -6.52 6.12
N ASP A 82 -18.67 -7.09 6.08
CA ASP A 82 -18.31 -8.28 6.88
C ASP A 82 -16.79 -8.30 7.13
N ARG A 83 -16.39 -8.28 8.40
CA ARG A 83 -14.97 -8.31 8.78
C ARG A 83 -14.33 -9.70 8.63
N HIS A 84 -15.13 -10.75 8.39
CA HIS A 84 -14.63 -12.09 8.06
C HIS A 84 -14.32 -12.24 6.56
N ASP A 85 -14.81 -11.32 5.73
CA ASP A 85 -14.37 -11.12 4.34
C ASP A 85 -13.15 -10.20 4.36
N TYR A 86 -11.95 -10.77 4.23
CA TYR A 86 -10.74 -9.98 4.21
C TYR A 86 -9.66 -10.60 3.31
N ALA A 87 -8.68 -9.78 2.94
CA ALA A 87 -7.45 -10.22 2.28
C ALA A 87 -6.23 -9.68 3.03
N TYR A 88 -5.23 -10.53 3.21
CA TYR A 88 -3.94 -10.19 3.77
C TYR A 88 -2.82 -10.41 2.77
N SER A 89 -1.86 -9.52 2.84
CA SER A 89 -0.96 -9.18 1.76
C SER A 89 0.42 -8.93 2.31
N ALA A 90 1.43 -9.51 1.69
CA ALA A 90 2.80 -9.05 1.88
C ALA A 90 3.28 -8.32 0.63
N PHE A 91 3.97 -7.20 0.82
CA PHE A 91 4.58 -6.43 -0.26
C PHE A 91 6.02 -6.02 0.09
N ASN A 92 6.76 -5.65 -0.93
CA ASN A 92 7.96 -4.84 -0.80
C ASN A 92 7.60 -3.40 -1.17
N TRP A 93 8.34 -2.44 -0.63
CA TRP A 93 8.13 -1.05 -0.97
C TRP A 93 9.46 -0.31 -1.16
N GLU A 94 9.42 0.75 -1.94
CA GLU A 94 10.54 1.66 -2.20
C GLU A 94 9.99 3.08 -2.37
N VAL A 95 10.68 4.06 -1.78
CA VAL A 95 10.53 5.47 -2.10
C VAL A 95 11.67 5.85 -3.03
N ARG A 96 11.32 6.36 -4.22
CA ARG A 96 12.29 6.80 -5.21
C ARG A 96 11.79 8.05 -5.93
N ASN A 97 12.54 9.14 -5.83
CA ASN A 97 12.20 10.45 -6.40
C ASN A 97 10.84 10.98 -5.88
N GLY A 98 10.58 10.81 -4.59
CA GLY A 98 9.35 11.20 -3.90
C GLY A 98 8.17 10.25 -4.16
N ASN A 99 8.26 9.34 -5.13
CA ASN A 99 7.20 8.39 -5.43
C ASN A 99 7.30 7.17 -4.52
N ILE A 100 6.16 6.64 -4.11
CA ILE A 100 6.07 5.41 -3.32
C ILE A 100 5.66 4.27 -4.24
N TYR A 101 6.45 3.21 -4.28
CA TYR A 101 6.19 1.99 -5.03
C TYR A 101 5.85 0.87 -4.05
N ILE A 102 4.77 0.15 -4.31
CA ILE A 102 4.31 -0.99 -3.51
C ILE A 102 4.23 -2.20 -4.42
N ASP A 103 5.17 -3.13 -4.25
CA ASP A 103 5.27 -4.35 -5.02
C ASP A 103 4.73 -5.55 -4.24
N TYR A 104 3.52 -5.99 -4.55
CA TYR A 104 2.93 -7.16 -3.90
C TYR A 104 3.67 -8.43 -4.29
N ARG A 105 3.89 -9.30 -3.30
CA ARG A 105 4.61 -10.56 -3.51
C ARG A 105 3.74 -11.62 -4.17
N ASN A 106 2.43 -11.48 -4.08
CA ASN A 106 1.50 -12.29 -4.83
C ASN A 106 1.34 -11.70 -6.25
N ARG A 107 1.76 -12.47 -7.25
CA ARG A 107 1.72 -12.06 -8.67
C ARG A 107 0.30 -11.87 -9.22
N ASP A 108 -0.70 -12.41 -8.54
CA ASP A 108 -2.09 -12.23 -8.93
C ASP A 108 -2.60 -10.81 -8.60
N TRP A 109 -1.83 -10.01 -7.87
CA TRP A 109 -2.22 -8.69 -7.39
C TRP A 109 -1.48 -7.61 -8.16
N ASN A 110 -2.12 -6.45 -8.33
CA ASN A 110 -1.51 -5.35 -9.06
C ASN A 110 -0.66 -4.53 -8.10
N ASN A 111 0.62 -4.37 -8.43
CA ASN A 111 1.47 -3.41 -7.74
C ASN A 111 1.02 -2.01 -8.10
N VAL A 112 1.32 -1.09 -7.18
CA VAL A 112 0.84 0.28 -7.26
C VAL A 112 1.96 1.28 -7.05
N ARG A 113 1.77 2.45 -7.64
CA ARG A 113 2.62 3.63 -7.50
C ARG A 113 1.80 4.78 -6.96
N ILE A 114 2.38 5.55 -6.06
CA ILE A 114 1.83 6.80 -5.54
C ILE A 114 2.79 7.91 -5.96
N ASP A 115 2.33 8.80 -6.83
CA ASP A 115 3.17 9.86 -7.38
C ASP A 115 3.33 11.00 -6.36
N TRP A 116 4.52 11.60 -6.31
CA TRP A 116 4.90 12.63 -5.33
C TRP A 116 4.00 13.86 -5.30
N GLU A 117 3.26 14.13 -6.39
CA GLU A 117 2.30 15.24 -6.49
C GLU A 117 0.91 14.87 -5.97
N ASP A 118 0.64 13.57 -5.77
CA ASP A 118 -0.70 13.02 -5.60
C ASP A 118 -0.98 12.49 -4.18
N TYR A 119 -0.07 12.72 -3.23
CA TYR A 119 -0.29 12.39 -1.83
C TYR A 119 0.15 13.47 -0.86
N ASP A 120 -0.45 13.40 0.32
CA ASP A 120 -0.11 14.19 1.49
C ASP A 120 0.12 13.22 2.65
N ILE A 121 1.32 13.25 3.22
CA ILE A 121 1.70 12.42 4.37
C ILE A 121 2.18 13.29 5.53
N SER A 122 1.56 13.06 6.68
CA SER A 122 1.87 13.69 7.97
C SER A 122 1.86 12.61 9.04
N HIS A 123 2.27 12.94 10.27
CA HIS A 123 2.29 11.97 11.38
C HIS A 123 0.96 11.22 11.64
N ASN A 124 -0.18 11.83 11.27
CA ASN A 124 -1.50 11.30 11.59
C ASN A 124 -2.35 10.96 10.36
N HIS A 125 -1.96 11.44 9.17
CA HIS A 125 -2.74 11.28 7.96
C HIS A 125 -1.85 10.90 6.79
N PHE A 126 -2.30 9.91 6.03
CA PHE A 126 -1.74 9.54 4.74
C PHE A 126 -2.88 9.39 3.76
N ARG A 127 -2.96 10.30 2.80
CA ARG A 127 -4.07 10.39 1.85
C ARG A 127 -3.55 10.74 0.48
N GLY A 128 -4.26 10.30 -0.55
CA GLY A 128 -3.84 10.58 -1.91
C GLY A 128 -4.48 9.69 -2.95
N VAL A 129 -3.77 9.59 -4.06
CA VAL A 129 -4.13 8.80 -5.23
C VAL A 129 -2.99 7.85 -5.56
N MET A 130 -3.32 6.60 -5.87
CA MET A 130 -2.38 5.59 -6.33
C MET A 130 -2.84 4.98 -7.66
N TYR A 131 -1.88 4.48 -8.43
CA TYR A 131 -2.06 3.99 -9.79
C TYR A 131 -1.51 2.57 -9.90
N ASP A 132 -2.25 1.65 -10.53
CA ASP A 132 -1.65 0.37 -10.94
C ASP A 132 -0.91 0.49 -12.28
N TRP A 133 -0.33 -0.62 -12.76
CA TRP A 133 0.35 -0.65 -14.05
C TRP A 133 -0.54 -0.51 -15.29
N GLU A 134 -1.85 -0.55 -15.13
CA GLU A 134 -2.83 -0.24 -16.18
C GLU A 134 -3.32 1.22 -16.06
N ASP A 135 -2.65 2.04 -15.23
CA ASP A 135 -2.99 3.44 -14.91
C ASP A 135 -4.40 3.61 -14.32
N ARG A 136 -4.98 2.54 -13.75
CA ARG A 136 -6.24 2.64 -13.02
C ARG A 136 -6.00 3.34 -11.69
N VAL A 137 -6.96 4.19 -11.31
CA VAL A 137 -6.80 5.18 -10.25
C VAL A 137 -7.56 4.79 -8.99
N TYR A 138 -6.90 4.83 -7.83
CA TYR A 138 -7.50 4.55 -6.52
C TYR A 138 -7.22 5.68 -5.56
N ARG A 139 -8.22 6.03 -4.75
CA ARG A 139 -8.07 7.06 -3.72
C ARG A 139 -7.97 6.41 -2.37
N PHE A 140 -7.11 6.93 -1.51
CA PHE A 140 -7.04 6.48 -0.13
C PHE A 140 -7.03 7.68 0.82
N ASP A 141 -7.54 7.46 2.03
CA ASP A 141 -7.45 8.39 3.14
C ASP A 141 -7.38 7.57 4.42
N LEU A 142 -6.16 7.55 4.95
CA LEU A 142 -5.72 6.70 6.03
C LEU A 142 -5.25 7.57 7.18
N ARG A 143 -5.42 7.04 8.38
CA ARG A 143 -4.99 7.63 9.63
C ARG A 143 -4.03 6.69 10.34
N ASN A 144 -3.09 7.26 11.05
CA ASN A 144 -2.20 6.47 11.88
C ASN A 144 -3.01 5.84 13.04
N ASN A 145 -3.11 4.51 13.06
CA ASN A 145 -3.68 3.73 14.14
C ASN A 145 -2.56 3.04 14.94
N THR A 146 -2.16 3.67 16.04
CA THR A 146 -1.15 3.12 16.95
C THR A 146 -1.66 1.94 17.79
N GLY A 147 -2.97 1.67 17.79
CA GLY A 147 -3.60 0.58 18.54
C GLY A 147 -3.89 -0.67 17.70
N TRP A 148 -3.51 -0.66 16.42
CA TRP A 148 -3.70 -1.82 15.54
C TRP A 148 -2.83 -3.00 15.99
N ASN A 149 -3.44 -4.19 16.06
CA ASN A 149 -2.73 -5.41 16.40
C ASN A 149 -2.60 -6.32 15.18
N TRP A 150 -1.35 -6.60 14.78
CA TRP A 150 -1.05 -7.56 13.71
C TRP A 150 -1.03 -9.01 14.19
N ASP A 151 -1.11 -9.28 15.50
CA ASP A 151 -1.05 -10.64 16.07
C ASP A 151 -2.09 -11.58 15.46
N ASP A 152 -3.29 -11.12 15.12
CA ASP A 152 -4.35 -11.96 14.52
C ASP A 152 -3.98 -12.49 13.12
N PHE A 153 -3.03 -11.82 12.48
CA PHE A 153 -2.50 -12.12 11.16
C PHE A 153 -1.14 -12.78 11.24
N ASP A 154 -0.35 -12.44 12.26
CA ASP A 154 0.88 -13.13 12.63
C ASP A 154 0.61 -14.54 13.23
N ILE A 155 -0.50 -14.79 13.93
CA ILE A 155 -0.83 -16.12 14.49
C ILE A 155 -1.21 -17.13 13.41
N HIS A 156 -1.65 -16.68 12.23
CA HIS A 156 -1.84 -17.56 11.07
C HIS A 156 -0.50 -18.06 10.49
N PHE A 157 0.65 -17.55 10.98
CA PHE A 157 1.98 -18.12 10.71
C PHE A 157 2.26 -19.44 11.47
N SER A 158 1.48 -19.78 12.50
CA SER A 158 1.62 -21.06 13.21
C SER A 158 0.29 -21.80 13.18
N PHE A 159 0.19 -22.83 12.34
CA PHE A 159 -0.95 -23.74 12.20
C PHE A 159 -1.71 -24.02 13.51
N ARG A 160 -2.73 -23.21 13.84
CA ARG A 160 -3.88 -23.53 14.73
C ARG A 160 -5.06 -22.61 14.43
N THR A 161 -5.70 -22.88 13.30
CA THR A 161 -7.07 -22.47 13.02
C THR A 161 -7.99 -23.00 14.13
N ARG A 162 -8.48 -22.11 15.00
CA ARG A 162 -9.57 -22.43 15.95
C ARG A 162 -10.91 -22.47 15.20
N GLY A 163 -11.08 -23.43 14.29
CA GLY A 163 -12.39 -23.91 13.86
C GLY A 163 -13.23 -22.99 12.95
N ALA A 164 -12.63 -22.06 12.22
CA ALA A 164 -13.34 -21.26 11.19
C ALA A 164 -13.16 -21.80 9.76
N GLU A 165 -12.74 -23.07 9.61
CA GLU A 165 -12.34 -23.65 8.33
C GLU A 165 -13.48 -24.05 7.38
N SER A 166 -14.76 -23.84 7.73
CA SER A 166 -15.84 -24.27 6.83
C SER A 166 -16.08 -23.30 5.67
N ASP A 167 -15.71 -22.02 5.79
CA ASP A 167 -15.96 -20.99 4.76
C ASP A 167 -14.71 -20.20 4.33
N SER A 168 -13.59 -20.35 5.03
CA SER A 168 -12.30 -19.82 4.59
C SER A 168 -11.70 -20.78 3.57
N ILE A 169 -11.92 -20.53 2.27
CA ILE A 169 -11.10 -21.19 1.24
C ILE A 169 -9.71 -20.57 1.38
N PRO A 170 -8.65 -21.31 1.76
CA PRO A 170 -7.29 -20.78 1.69
C PRO A 170 -6.95 -20.57 0.22
N VAL A 171 -7.17 -19.36 -0.28
CA VAL A 171 -6.80 -19.01 -1.64
C VAL A 171 -5.36 -18.56 -1.65
N TYR A 172 -4.51 -19.54 -1.96
CA TYR A 172 -3.16 -19.41 -2.50
C TYR A 172 -2.09 -18.69 -1.65
N ILE A 173 -1.17 -19.52 -1.17
CA ILE A 173 0.15 -19.23 -0.62
C ILE A 173 1.05 -18.75 -1.78
N SER A 174 1.60 -17.53 -1.72
CA SER A 174 2.56 -17.00 -2.70
C SER A 174 3.86 -17.83 -2.74
N ASP A 175 4.70 -17.63 -3.76
CA ASP A 175 6.02 -18.29 -3.90
C ASP A 175 6.95 -18.12 -2.66
N ASP A 176 6.66 -17.16 -1.78
CA ASP A 176 7.34 -16.92 -0.48
C ASP A 176 6.46 -17.16 0.77
N GLY A 177 5.18 -17.50 0.57
CA GLY A 177 4.32 -18.14 1.55
C GLY A 177 3.39 -17.28 2.41
N ARG A 178 3.18 -15.98 2.11
CA ARG A 178 2.67 -15.02 3.13
C ARG A 178 1.36 -14.29 2.82
N SER A 179 0.62 -14.60 1.76
CA SER A 179 -0.66 -13.93 1.48
C SER A 179 -1.86 -14.88 1.65
N TYR A 180 -3.01 -14.38 2.11
CA TYR A 180 -4.24 -15.17 2.27
C TYR A 180 -5.48 -14.31 2.07
N ALA A 181 -6.57 -14.94 1.62
CA ALA A 181 -7.85 -14.28 1.46
C ALA A 181 -8.98 -15.18 1.98
N SER A 182 -10.05 -14.55 2.46
CA SER A 182 -11.25 -15.21 2.96
C SER A 182 -12.50 -14.66 2.26
N GLY A 183 -13.56 -15.47 2.22
CA GLY A 183 -14.89 -15.06 1.80
C GLY A 183 -14.94 -14.41 0.41
N LYS A 184 -15.42 -13.16 0.31
CA LYS A 184 -15.57 -12.46 -0.98
C LYS A 184 -14.23 -12.23 -1.70
N PHE A 185 -13.16 -11.94 -0.99
CA PHE A 185 -11.83 -11.73 -1.59
C PHE A 185 -11.27 -13.04 -2.16
N ALA A 186 -11.43 -14.14 -1.44
CA ALA A 186 -11.08 -15.48 -1.92
C ALA A 186 -11.83 -15.86 -3.21
N LYS A 187 -13.14 -15.59 -3.26
CA LYS A 187 -13.96 -15.86 -4.45
C LYS A 187 -13.51 -15.05 -5.68
N ALA A 188 -13.17 -13.77 -5.48
CA ALA A 188 -12.66 -12.91 -6.55
C ALA A 188 -11.35 -13.44 -7.16
N LEU A 189 -10.40 -13.83 -6.30
CA LEU A 189 -9.13 -14.43 -6.72
C LEU A 189 -9.32 -15.71 -7.55
N LEU A 190 -10.19 -16.62 -7.11
CA LEU A 190 -10.46 -17.86 -7.84
C LEU A 190 -11.07 -17.60 -9.23
N LYS A 191 -11.93 -16.60 -9.34
CA LYS A 191 -12.53 -16.19 -10.61
C LYS A 191 -11.48 -15.64 -11.57
N LYS A 192 -10.57 -14.76 -11.11
CA LYS A 192 -9.45 -14.21 -11.91
C LYS A 192 -8.53 -15.33 -12.43
N LYS A 193 -8.25 -16.35 -11.62
CA LYS A 193 -7.46 -17.52 -12.05
C LYS A 193 -8.14 -18.38 -13.11
N ALA A 194 -9.47 -18.49 -13.06
CA ALA A 194 -10.22 -19.27 -14.04
C ALA A 194 -10.38 -18.56 -15.40
N SER A 195 -10.13 -17.24 -15.46
CA SER A 195 -10.20 -16.46 -16.69
C SER A 195 -8.89 -16.34 -17.47
N ASN A 196 -7.78 -16.86 -16.92
CA ASN A 196 -6.46 -16.92 -17.55
C ASN A 196 -6.16 -18.34 -18.07
#